data_AF-A0A2M8FVV8-F1
#
_entry.id   AF-A0A2M8FVV8-F1
#
_cell.length_a   1.000
_cell.length_b   1.000
_cell.length_c   1.000
_cell.angle_alpha   90.00
_cell.angle_beta   90.00
_cell.angle_gamma   90.00
#
_symmetry.space_group_name_H-M   'P 1'
#
loop_
_entity.id
_entity.type
_entity.pdbx_description
1 polymer ?
#
loop_
_entity_poly.entity_id
_entity_poly.type
_entity_poly.pdbx_seq_one_letter_code
_entity_poly.pdbx_strand_id
1 'polypeptide(L)'
;MKNIFFFLPFLFFGITSAFAVTPLENALKQTVMFERTKDVDYIYSAKVKSEHWQIRLGDFPAEPLYFFIINGKEIAEFNDWPTINWKRSDVR
;
A
#
# COMPACT_ATOMS: atom_id res chain seq x y z
N MET A 1 31.88 44.96 0.83
CA MET A 1 30.83 43.96 0.52
C MET A 1 31.39 42.58 0.79
N LYS A 2 30.94 41.92 1.87
CA LYS A 2 31.09 40.48 2.18
C LYS A 2 30.46 40.24 3.55
N ASN A 3 29.16 39.93 3.59
CA ASN A 3 28.54 39.39 4.79
C ASN A 3 28.11 37.95 4.47
N ILE A 4 28.85 37.04 5.06
CA ILE A 4 28.61 35.61 5.13
C ILE A 4 27.60 35.39 6.27
N PHE A 5 26.46 34.80 5.97
CA PHE A 5 25.57 34.22 6.96
C PHE A 5 25.65 32.70 6.81
N PHE A 6 26.40 32.07 7.70
CA PHE A 6 26.26 30.64 7.97
C PHE A 6 25.08 30.46 8.91
N PHE A 7 24.07 29.72 8.48
CA PHE A 7 23.03 29.20 9.37
C PHE A 7 22.81 27.73 9.00
N LEU A 8 23.27 26.85 9.88
CA LEU A 8 23.02 25.41 9.92
C LEU A 8 22.94 25.03 11.41
N PRO A 9 22.22 23.97 11.80
CA PRO A 9 20.90 23.54 11.34
C PRO A 9 19.92 23.47 12.53
N PHE A 10 18.62 23.59 12.27
CA PHE A 10 17.60 23.29 13.27
C PHE A 10 17.59 21.79 13.55
N LEU A 11 18.20 21.38 14.66
CA LEU A 11 17.96 20.09 15.31
C LEU A 11 16.56 20.13 15.95
N PHE A 12 15.53 19.73 15.21
CA PHE A 12 14.26 19.32 15.82
C PHE A 12 14.34 17.83 16.16
N PHE A 13 14.87 17.53 17.35
CA PHE A 13 14.56 16.29 18.05
C PHE A 13 13.11 16.38 18.51
N GLY A 14 12.22 15.75 17.76
CA GLY A 14 10.83 15.64 18.13
C GLY A 14 10.11 14.76 17.14
N ILE A 15 10.13 13.46 17.37
CA ILE A 15 9.08 12.61 16.81
C ILE A 15 8.36 11.98 17.99
N THR A 16 7.28 12.65 18.39
CA THR A 16 6.14 12.00 19.04
C THR A 16 5.83 10.74 18.23
N SER A 17 6.13 9.58 18.79
CA SER A 17 5.62 8.32 18.26
C SER A 17 4.15 8.24 18.67
N ALA A 18 3.28 8.89 17.91
CA ALA A 18 1.90 8.46 17.82
C ALA A 18 1.91 7.20 16.95
N PHE A 19 1.41 6.08 17.46
CA PHE A 19 1.21 4.86 16.68
C PHE A 19 0.23 5.17 15.53
N ALA A 20 0.75 5.68 14.42
CA ALA A 20 -0.02 5.89 13.21
C ALA A 20 -0.34 4.50 12.64
N VAL A 21 -1.59 4.06 12.80
CA VAL A 21 -2.06 2.82 12.17
C VAL A 21 -1.76 2.92 10.69
N THR A 22 -1.01 1.96 10.16
CA THR A 22 -0.56 2.05 8.76
C THR A 22 -1.77 1.88 7.81
N PRO A 23 -1.73 2.44 6.59
CA PRO A 23 -2.80 2.22 5.62
C PRO A 23 -3.07 0.74 5.37
N LEU A 24 -2.02 -0.11 5.37
CA LEU A 24 -2.15 -1.56 5.27
C LEU A 24 -2.91 -2.16 6.46
N GLU A 25 -2.56 -1.80 7.70
CA GLU A 25 -3.25 -2.32 8.90
C GLU A 25 -4.73 -1.98 8.92
N ASN A 26 -5.10 -0.79 8.46
CA ASN A 26 -6.51 -0.43 8.29
C ASN A 26 -7.17 -1.22 7.18
N ALA A 27 -6.47 -1.46 6.07
CA ALA A 27 -6.99 -2.18 4.93
C ALA A 27 -7.24 -3.66 5.24
N LEU A 28 -6.35 -4.30 5.99
CA LEU A 28 -6.46 -5.69 6.43
C LEU A 28 -7.64 -5.95 7.37
N LYS A 29 -8.19 -4.91 8.02
CA LYS A 29 -9.41 -5.01 8.85
C LYS A 29 -10.70 -4.95 8.05
N GLN A 30 -10.65 -4.55 6.78
CA GLN A 30 -11.83 -4.47 5.91
C GLN A 30 -12.10 -5.83 5.28
N THR A 31 -13.36 -6.29 5.34
CA THR A 31 -13.81 -7.42 4.54
C THR A 31 -14.01 -6.98 3.11
N VAL A 32 -13.21 -7.51 2.19
CA VAL A 32 -13.19 -7.07 0.79
C VAL A 32 -13.26 -8.29 -0.12
N MET A 33 -14.18 -8.24 -1.08
CA MET A 33 -14.21 -9.15 -2.22
C MET A 33 -13.48 -8.48 -3.38
N PHE A 34 -12.35 -9.03 -3.76
CA PHE A 34 -11.59 -8.62 -4.92
C PHE A 34 -12.11 -9.35 -6.16
N GLU A 35 -12.42 -8.59 -7.20
CA GLU A 35 -12.84 -9.11 -8.49
C GLU A 35 -11.64 -9.24 -9.42
N ARG A 36 -11.57 -10.36 -10.15
CA ARG A 36 -10.57 -10.58 -11.19
C ARG A 36 -10.77 -9.55 -12.32
N THR A 37 -9.70 -8.88 -12.72
CA THR A 37 -9.76 -7.96 -13.86
C THR A 37 -9.34 -8.67 -15.16
N LYS A 38 -9.40 -7.95 -16.30
CA LYS A 38 -8.84 -8.41 -17.58
C LYS A 38 -7.38 -7.96 -17.79
N ASP A 39 -6.85 -7.15 -16.88
CA ASP A 39 -5.50 -6.61 -16.93
C ASP A 39 -4.52 -7.67 -16.39
N VAL A 40 -3.42 -7.89 -17.11
CA VAL A 40 -2.41 -8.89 -16.75
C VAL A 40 -1.50 -8.41 -15.62
N ASP A 41 -1.29 -7.10 -15.52
CA ASP A 41 -0.47 -6.49 -14.48
C ASP A 41 -1.32 -6.24 -13.23
N TYR A 42 -2.56 -5.75 -13.39
CA TYR A 42 -3.48 -5.44 -12.30
C TYR A 42 -4.56 -6.52 -12.12
N ILE A 43 -4.14 -7.70 -11.67
CA ILE A 43 -4.95 -8.92 -11.70
C ILE A 43 -6.24 -8.89 -10.86
N TYR A 44 -6.33 -8.06 -9.82
CA TYR A 44 -7.53 -7.91 -9.01
C TYR A 44 -7.85 -6.45 -8.68
N SER A 45 -9.13 -6.13 -8.52
CA SER A 45 -9.60 -4.80 -8.10
C SER A 45 -10.80 -4.89 -7.16
N ALA A 46 -10.98 -3.87 -6.33
CA ALA A 46 -12.17 -3.69 -5.50
C ALA A 46 -12.43 -2.18 -5.30
N LYS A 47 -13.71 -1.82 -5.17
CA LYS A 47 -14.11 -0.48 -4.68
C LYS A 47 -14.44 -0.58 -3.21
N VAL A 48 -13.64 0.06 -2.37
CA VAL A 48 -13.84 0.09 -0.92
C VAL A 48 -14.16 1.52 -0.52
N LYS A 49 -15.43 1.80 -0.25
CA LYS A 49 -15.94 3.18 -0.03
C LYS A 49 -15.62 4.08 -1.24
N SER A 50 -14.83 5.13 -1.03
CA SER A 50 -14.37 6.07 -2.07
C SER A 50 -13.01 5.70 -2.65
N GLU A 51 -12.41 4.60 -2.23
CA GLU A 51 -11.09 4.17 -2.64
C GLU A 51 -11.17 3.06 -3.69
N HIS A 52 -10.27 3.13 -4.66
CA HIS A 52 -10.03 2.07 -5.63
C HIS A 52 -8.81 1.27 -5.17
N TRP A 53 -9.05 0.02 -4.81
CA TRP A 53 -8.03 -0.90 -4.36
C TRP A 53 -7.67 -1.84 -5.51
N GLN A 54 -6.38 -2.07 -5.71
CA GLN A 54 -5.87 -2.91 -6.78
C GLN A 54 -4.76 -3.82 -6.26
N ILE A 55 -4.64 -4.98 -6.88
CA ILE A 55 -3.51 -5.90 -6.70
C ILE A 55 -2.77 -5.95 -8.01
N ARG A 56 -1.51 -5.51 -8.00
CA ARG A 56 -0.58 -5.69 -9.10
C ARG A 56 0.22 -6.97 -8.89
N LEU A 57 0.42 -7.75 -9.95
CA LEU A 57 1.31 -8.91 -9.95
C LEU A 57 2.76 -8.44 -10.19
N GLY A 58 3.69 -8.92 -9.36
CA GLY A 58 5.12 -8.73 -9.56
C GLY A 58 5.79 -9.89 -10.28
N ASP A 59 7.06 -9.70 -10.65
CA ASP A 59 7.90 -10.71 -11.32
C ASP A 59 8.63 -11.60 -10.29
N PHE A 60 7.90 -12.44 -9.58
CA PHE A 60 8.48 -13.32 -8.57
C PHE A 60 9.36 -14.42 -9.22
N PRO A 61 10.59 -14.67 -8.71
CA PRO A 61 11.13 -14.24 -7.42
C PRO A 61 12.00 -12.98 -7.44
N ALA A 62 12.12 -12.28 -8.58
CA ALA A 62 12.91 -11.05 -8.67
C ALA A 62 12.26 -9.90 -7.89
N GLU A 63 10.92 -9.85 -7.88
CA GLU A 63 10.08 -8.92 -7.11
C GLU A 63 9.11 -9.66 -6.18
N PRO A 64 8.51 -8.99 -5.17
CA PRO A 64 7.36 -9.52 -4.44
C PRO A 64 6.23 -9.96 -5.37
N LEU A 65 5.50 -11.01 -4.99
CA LEU A 65 4.44 -11.56 -5.84
C LEU A 65 3.28 -10.59 -6.04
N TYR A 66 2.88 -9.87 -4.99
CA TYR A 66 1.77 -8.94 -5.03
C TYR A 66 2.16 -7.57 -4.49
N PHE A 67 1.66 -6.54 -5.16
CA PHE A 67 1.69 -5.16 -4.69
C PHE A 67 0.26 -4.68 -4.48
N PHE A 68 -0.02 -4.15 -3.29
CA PHE A 68 -1.30 -3.58 -2.94
C PHE A 68 -1.31 -2.07 -3.12
N ILE A 69 -2.25 -1.61 -3.92
CA ILE A 69 -2.32 -0.25 -4.42
C ILE A 69 -3.67 0.34 -4.03
N ILE A 70 -3.66 1.54 -3.45
CA ILE A 70 -4.86 2.33 -3.15
C ILE A 70 -4.79 3.63 -3.94
N ASN A 71 -5.80 3.88 -4.78
CA ASN A 71 -5.90 5.09 -5.61
C ASN A 71 -4.62 5.37 -6.42
N GLY A 72 -4.01 4.32 -6.98
CA GLY A 72 -2.79 4.40 -7.77
C GLY A 72 -1.48 4.53 -6.98
N LYS A 73 -1.53 4.58 -5.65
CA LYS A 73 -0.34 4.58 -4.78
C LYS A 73 -0.08 3.18 -4.22
N GLU A 74 1.14 2.70 -4.36
CA GLU A 74 1.60 1.48 -3.70
C GLU A 74 1.66 1.67 -2.18
N ILE A 75 1.01 0.76 -1.46
CA ILE A 75 0.86 0.80 -0.01
C ILE A 75 1.70 -0.29 0.67
N ALA A 76 1.77 -1.47 0.06
CA ALA A 76 2.47 -2.63 0.60
C ALA A 76 2.78 -3.65 -0.48
N GLU A 77 3.72 -4.54 -0.16
CA GLU A 77 4.08 -5.72 -0.93
C GLU A 77 3.88 -6.97 -0.07
N PHE A 78 3.50 -8.09 -0.69
CA PHE A 78 3.38 -9.38 0.00
C PHE A 78 3.45 -10.55 -0.97
N ASN A 79 3.90 -11.69 -0.46
CA ASN A 79 3.99 -12.92 -1.23
C ASN A 79 2.77 -13.85 -1.01
N ASP A 80 2.02 -13.63 0.06
CA ASP A 80 0.87 -14.44 0.45
C ASP A 80 -0.41 -13.62 0.52
N TRP A 81 -1.52 -14.21 0.07
CA TRP A 81 -2.81 -13.53 0.08
C TRP A 81 -3.37 -13.39 1.51
N PRO A 82 -3.88 -12.21 1.94
CA PRO A 82 -4.48 -12.04 3.27
C PRO A 82 -5.84 -12.75 3.43
N THR A 83 -5.82 -14.04 3.80
CA THR A 83 -7.01 -14.91 3.73
C THR A 83 -8.13 -14.60 4.73
N ILE A 84 -7.86 -13.88 5.82
CA ILE A 84 -8.84 -13.65 6.91
C ILE A 84 -10.00 -12.79 6.39
N ASN A 85 -9.70 -11.59 5.91
CA ASN A 85 -10.73 -10.60 5.52
C ASN A 85 -10.80 -10.34 4.01
N TRP A 86 -9.78 -10.73 3.24
CA TRP A 86 -9.79 -10.50 1.79
C TRP A 86 -10.09 -11.80 1.04
N LYS A 87 -11.07 -11.74 0.15
CA LYS A 87 -11.49 -12.85 -0.69
C LYS A 87 -11.26 -12.52 -2.15
N ARG A 88 -10.96 -13.53 -2.96
CA ARG A 88 -10.86 -13.41 -4.42
C ARG A 88 -12.10 -14.05 -5.04
N SER A 89 -12.73 -13.38 -6.00
CA SER A 89 -14.00 -13.83 -6.60
C SER A 89 -13.91 -15.15 -7.37
N ASP A 90 -12.70 -15.53 -7.78
CA ASP A 90 -12.38 -16.71 -8.57
C ASP A 90 -12.02 -17.95 -7.73
N VAL A 91 -11.86 -17.80 -6.42
CA VAL A 91 -11.60 -18.91 -5.49
C VAL A 91 -12.89 -19.29 -4.78
N ARG A 92 -13.45 -20.43 -5.17
CA ARG A 92 -14.63 -21.04 -4.53
C ARG A 92 -14.26 -21.77 -3.24
#